data_AF-A0A1D9GV18-F1
#
_entry.id   AF-A0A1D9GV18-F1
#
_cell.length_a   1.000
_cell.length_b   1.000
_cell.length_c   1.000
_cell.angle_alpha   90.00
_cell.angle_beta   90.00
_cell.angle_gamma   90.00
#
_symmetry.space_group_name_H-M   'P 1'
#
loop_
_entity.id
_entity.type
_entity.pdbx_description
1 polymer ?
#
loop_
_entity_poly.entity_id
_entity_poly.type
_entity_poly.pdbx_seq_one_letter_code
_entity_poly.pdbx_strand_id
1 'polypeptide(L)'
;MGWSVTNAVANKTKLRLYALGSPERFPSIKDIPTLAESGYAVDADTWFGILAPPGTPQAVVDAIQAQVVRVTGQADFRARLADMGYTPITIDPRKFGEFVQAENQRWGAAVKAARIRVEE
;
A
#
# COMPACT_ATOMS: atom_id res chain seq x y z
N MET A 1 -3.33 22.32 10.88
CA MET A 1 -4.72 21.85 10.66
C MET A 1 -4.70 20.93 9.43
N GLY A 2 -4.16 19.72 9.60
CA GLY A 2 -3.94 18.76 8.52
C GLY A 2 -4.86 17.57 8.71
N TRP A 3 -5.85 17.43 7.85
CA TRP A 3 -6.72 16.26 7.83
C TRP A 3 -6.00 15.18 7.07
N SER A 4 -5.67 14.12 7.79
CA SER A 4 -5.04 12.95 7.21
C SER A 4 -5.99 11.77 7.33
N VAL A 5 -6.22 11.05 6.22
CA VAL A 5 -7.32 10.09 6.06
C VAL A 5 -7.29 8.98 7.12
N THR A 6 -6.11 8.57 7.58
CA THR A 6 -5.96 7.52 8.60
C THR A 6 -6.22 8.03 10.01
N ASN A 7 -5.81 9.26 10.35
CA ASN A 7 -6.18 9.91 11.61
C ASN A 7 -7.64 10.40 11.62
N ALA A 8 -8.23 10.72 10.47
CA ALA A 8 -9.62 11.16 10.34
C ALA A 8 -10.62 10.02 10.59
N VAL A 9 -10.27 8.78 10.20
CA VAL A 9 -11.07 7.57 10.48
C VAL A 9 -10.85 7.08 11.92
N ALA A 10 -9.62 7.18 12.44
CA ALA A 10 -9.28 6.78 13.80
C ALA A 10 -9.66 7.80 14.90
N ASN A 11 -10.25 8.95 14.53
CA ASN A 11 -10.74 9.91 15.52
C ASN A 11 -11.95 9.32 16.25
N LYS A 12 -11.64 8.75 17.42
CA LYS A 12 -12.32 7.75 18.28
C LYS A 12 -13.82 7.91 18.62
N THR A 13 -14.64 8.62 17.85
CA THR A 13 -16.05 8.86 18.22
C THR A 13 -17.10 8.33 17.25
N LYS A 14 -16.72 7.84 16.05
CA LYS A 14 -17.71 7.33 15.08
C LYS A 14 -17.39 5.99 14.43
N LEU A 15 -16.16 5.48 14.56
CA LEU A 15 -15.74 4.24 13.89
C LEU A 15 -14.95 3.34 14.85
N ARG A 16 -15.22 2.04 14.79
CA ARG A 16 -14.49 1.01 15.52
C ARG A 16 -13.71 0.17 14.52
N LEU A 17 -12.39 0.19 14.64
CA LEU A 17 -11.49 -0.64 13.84
C LEU A 17 -11.45 -2.05 14.46
N TYR A 18 -11.64 -3.09 13.64
CA TYR A 18 -11.63 -4.49 14.10
C TYR A 18 -10.34 -5.22 13.78
N ALA A 19 -9.82 -5.05 12.57
CA ALA A 19 -8.56 -5.63 12.14
C ALA A 19 -7.92 -4.80 11.02
N LEU A 20 -6.60 -4.90 10.90
CA LEU A 20 -5.82 -4.37 9.78
C LEU A 20 -5.71 -5.42 8.68
N GLY A 21 -5.86 -5.00 7.43
CA GLY A 21 -5.63 -5.87 6.26
C GLY A 21 -4.16 -6.07 5.93
N SER A 22 -3.27 -5.27 6.53
CA SER A 22 -1.82 -5.35 6.37
C SER A 22 -1.24 -6.58 7.07
N PRO A 23 -0.10 -7.10 6.60
CA PRO A 23 0.56 -8.25 7.24
C PRO A 23 1.11 -7.90 8.64
N GLU A 24 1.41 -6.63 8.87
CA GLU A 24 1.95 -6.11 10.12
C GLU A 24 1.10 -4.96 10.67
N ARG A 25 1.19 -4.71 11.98
CA ARG A 25 0.50 -3.59 12.62
C ARG A 25 1.16 -2.26 12.31
N PHE A 26 0.36 -1.21 12.12
CA PHE A 26 0.88 0.14 11.98
C PHE A 26 1.36 0.71 13.33
N PRO A 27 2.53 1.38 13.38
CA PRO A 27 3.04 1.94 14.62
C PRO A 27 2.11 2.93 15.34
N SER A 28 1.23 3.61 14.61
CA SER A 28 0.27 4.59 15.14
C SER A 28 -0.99 3.96 15.74
N ILE A 29 -1.31 2.70 15.42
CA ILE A 29 -2.53 2.00 15.87
C ILE A 29 -2.24 0.55 16.26
N LYS A 30 -1.20 0.36 17.09
CA LYS A 30 -0.70 -0.97 17.51
C LYS A 30 -1.71 -1.82 18.28
N ASP A 31 -2.78 -1.23 18.80
CA ASP A 31 -3.81 -1.95 19.56
C ASP A 31 -4.78 -2.71 18.65
N ILE A 32 -4.83 -2.38 17.36
CA ILE A 32 -5.69 -3.06 16.38
C ILE A 32 -4.93 -4.27 15.82
N PRO A 33 -5.47 -5.50 15.92
CA PRO A 33 -4.82 -6.69 15.40
C PRO A 33 -4.83 -6.71 13.86
N THR A 34 -4.00 -7.53 13.24
CA THR A 34 -4.14 -7.86 11.81
C THR A 34 -5.20 -8.94 11.59
N LEU A 35 -5.65 -9.11 10.34
CA LEU A 35 -6.50 -10.25 9.96
C LEU A 35 -5.79 -11.59 10.25
N ALA A 36 -4.49 -11.66 10.00
CA ALA A 36 -3.67 -12.84 10.27
C ALA A 36 -3.63 -13.20 11.76
N GLU A 37 -3.42 -12.21 12.64
CA GLU A 37 -3.47 -12.40 14.10
C GLU A 37 -4.88 -12.78 14.59
N SER A 38 -5.91 -12.44 13.82
CA SER A 38 -7.31 -12.79 14.08
C SER A 38 -7.73 -14.16 13.52
N GLY A 39 -6.78 -14.93 12.96
CA GLY A 39 -7.03 -16.28 12.43
C GLY A 39 -7.38 -16.35 10.95
N TYR A 40 -7.32 -15.23 10.22
CA TYR A 40 -7.56 -15.18 8.77
C TYR A 40 -6.24 -15.00 8.03
N ALA A 41 -5.75 -16.03 7.34
CA ALA A 41 -4.52 -15.98 6.54
C ALA A 41 -4.70 -15.15 5.25
N VAL A 42 -4.95 -13.84 5.42
CA VAL A 42 -5.22 -12.88 4.36
C VAL A 42 -4.30 -11.69 4.54
N ASP A 43 -3.55 -11.38 3.48
CA ASP A 43 -2.89 -10.10 3.29
C ASP A 43 -3.69 -9.33 2.23
N ALA A 44 -4.26 -8.20 2.63
CA ALA A 44 -5.03 -7.31 1.78
C ALA A 44 -4.50 -5.87 1.87
N ASP A 45 -3.20 -5.71 2.11
CA ASP A 45 -2.61 -4.37 2.17
C ASP A 45 -2.75 -3.66 0.82
N THR A 46 -2.99 -2.35 0.88
CA THR A 46 -3.16 -1.52 -0.31
C THR A 46 -1.84 -0.84 -0.65
N TRP A 47 -1.36 -1.03 -1.87
CA TRP A 47 -0.12 -0.45 -2.36
C TRP A 47 -0.36 0.57 -3.47
N PHE A 48 0.60 1.48 -3.62
CA PHE A 48 0.63 2.47 -4.68
C PHE A 48 2.03 2.47 -5.31
N GLY A 49 2.10 2.73 -6.62
CA GLY A 49 3.36 2.81 -7.32
C GLY A 49 3.25 3.56 -8.63
N ILE A 50 4.40 3.72 -9.29
CA ILE A 50 4.53 4.44 -10.56
C ILE A 50 4.76 3.41 -11.67
N LEU A 51 3.94 3.47 -12.71
CA LEU A 51 4.05 2.65 -13.89
C LEU A 51 4.40 3.54 -15.09
N ALA A 52 5.23 3.02 -15.99
CA ALA A 52 5.57 3.68 -17.25
C ALA A 52 5.11 2.81 -18.43
N PRO A 53 4.86 3.41 -19.62
CA PRO A 53 4.47 2.64 -20.81
C PRO A 53 5.50 1.56 -21.19
N PRO A 54 5.06 0.47 -21.85
CA PRO A 54 5.98 -0.53 -22.40
C PRO A 54 7.01 0.12 -23.34
N GLY A 55 8.27 -0.30 -23.24
CA GLY A 55 9.36 0.25 -24.06
C GLY A 55 9.94 1.58 -23.57
N THR A 56 9.54 2.08 -22.40
CA THR A 56 10.19 3.25 -21.77
C THR A 56 11.70 2.99 -21.62
N PRO A 57 12.58 3.89 -22.12
CA PRO A 57 14.03 3.69 -22.03
C PRO A 57 14.51 3.54 -20.59
N GLN A 58 15.46 2.63 -20.36
CA GLN A 58 15.99 2.34 -19.02
C GLN A 58 16.50 3.59 -18.30
N ALA A 59 17.17 4.49 -19.01
CA ALA A 59 17.65 5.75 -18.44
C ALA A 59 16.52 6.63 -17.85
N VAL A 60 15.31 6.59 -18.42
CA VAL A 60 14.15 7.31 -17.88
C VAL A 60 13.62 6.61 -16.62
N VAL A 61 13.56 5.28 -16.64
CA VAL A 61 13.16 4.47 -15.46
C VAL A 61 14.11 4.73 -14.30
N ASP A 62 15.42 4.72 -14.56
CA ASP A 62 16.46 4.96 -13.56
C ASP A 62 16.37 6.38 -13.00
N ALA A 63 16.11 7.38 -13.87
CA ALA A 63 15.92 8.76 -13.44
C ALA A 63 14.72 8.88 -12.49
N ILE A 64 13.57 8.28 -12.84
CA ILE A 64 12.36 8.27 -12.01
C ILE A 64 12.65 7.57 -10.68
N GLN A 65 13.27 6.39 -10.70
CA GLN A 65 13.63 5.65 -9.49
C GLN A 65 14.51 6.50 -8.56
N ALA A 66 15.51 7.20 -9.11
CA ALA A 66 16.36 8.09 -8.33
C ALA A 66 15.56 9.24 -7.68
N GLN A 67 14.54 9.78 -8.37
CA GLN A 67 13.66 10.79 -7.78
C GLN A 67 12.79 10.18 -6.67
N VAL A 68 12.22 8.98 -6.88
CA VAL A 68 11.39 8.28 -5.89
C VAL A 68 12.19 8.01 -4.62
N VAL A 69 13.40 7.46 -4.74
CA VAL A 69 14.29 7.22 -3.59
C VAL A 69 14.61 8.52 -2.86
N ARG A 70 14.90 9.60 -3.59
CA ARG A 70 15.20 10.89 -2.95
C ARG A 70 14.00 11.45 -2.19
N VAL A 71 12.82 11.49 -2.82
CA VAL A 71 11.61 12.09 -2.21
C VAL A 71 11.12 11.26 -1.03
N THR A 72 11.09 9.94 -1.18
CA THR A 72 10.74 9.03 -0.07
C THR A 72 11.76 9.08 1.06
N GLY A 73 12.99 9.55 0.84
CA GLY A 73 13.99 9.82 1.87
C GLY A 73 13.76 11.10 2.67
N GLN A 74 12.91 12.02 2.21
CA GLN A 74 12.69 13.31 2.88
C GLN A 74 11.80 13.15 4.12
N ALA A 75 12.24 13.72 5.25
CA ALA A 75 11.54 13.63 6.53
C ALA A 75 10.10 14.15 6.45
N ASP A 76 9.89 15.32 5.84
CA ASP A 76 8.56 15.93 5.71
C ASP A 76 7.61 15.07 4.87
N PHE A 77 8.13 14.43 3.81
CA PHE A 77 7.34 13.53 2.98
C PHE A 77 6.95 12.26 3.74
N ARG A 78 7.91 11.65 4.46
CA ARG A 78 7.65 10.50 5.33
C ARG A 78 6.63 10.83 6.41
N ALA A 79 6.73 11.99 7.04
CA ALA A 79 5.81 12.44 8.07
C ALA A 79 4.39 12.58 7.53
N ARG A 80 4.22 13.22 6.37
CA ARG A 80 2.90 13.35 5.71
C ARG A 80 2.30 12.00 5.35
N LEU A 81 3.09 11.06 4.81
CA LEU A 81 2.62 9.71 4.52
C LEU A 81 2.25 8.95 5.78
N ALA A 82 3.05 9.05 6.84
CA ALA A 82 2.77 8.40 8.12
C ALA A 82 1.49 8.94 8.76
N ASP A 83 1.26 10.26 8.70
CA ASP A 83 -0.01 10.87 9.11
C ASP A 83 -1.17 10.24 8.32
N MET A 84 -0.95 9.94 7.04
CA MET A 84 -1.89 9.29 6.13
C MET A 84 -1.95 7.78 6.26
N GLY A 85 -1.25 7.18 7.22
CA GLY A 85 -1.23 5.73 7.42
C GLY A 85 -0.49 4.95 6.34
N TYR A 86 0.36 5.62 5.57
CA TYR A 86 1.19 5.00 4.55
C TYR A 86 2.64 4.85 5.02
N THR A 87 3.23 3.71 4.66
CA THR A 87 4.66 3.47 4.85
C THR A 87 5.36 3.61 3.50
N PRO A 88 6.27 4.59 3.31
CA PRO A 88 7.02 4.71 2.08
C PRO A 88 8.00 3.53 1.93
N ILE A 89 7.90 2.83 0.80
CA ILE A 89 8.76 1.72 0.43
C ILE A 89 9.50 2.11 -0.85
N THR A 90 10.79 1.80 -0.91
CA THR A 90 11.60 1.88 -2.13
C THR A 90 12.04 0.48 -2.53
N ILE A 91 11.65 0.06 -3.72
CA ILE A 91 12.00 -1.23 -4.31
C ILE A 91 12.67 -0.97 -5.66
N ASP A 92 13.55 -1.88 -6.07
CA ASP A 92 14.15 -1.86 -7.39
C ASP A 92 13.07 -1.97 -8.50
N PRO A 93 13.15 -1.23 -9.62
CA PRO A 93 12.12 -1.24 -10.66
C PRO A 93 11.80 -2.62 -11.23
N ARG A 94 12.80 -3.49 -11.40
CA ARG A 94 12.57 -4.87 -11.90
C ARG A 94 11.80 -5.68 -10.86
N LYS A 95 12.21 -5.62 -9.60
CA LYS A 95 11.49 -6.28 -8.50
C LYS A 95 10.07 -5.73 -8.32
N PHE A 96 9.86 -4.44 -8.56
CA PHE A 96 8.51 -3.86 -8.56
C PHE A 96 7.65 -4.44 -9.68
N GLY A 97 8.20 -4.60 -10.88
CA GLY A 97 7.52 -5.29 -11.98
C GLY A 97 7.11 -6.73 -11.63
N GLU A 98 8.01 -7.47 -10.98
CA GLU A 98 7.73 -8.84 -10.48
C GLU A 98 6.60 -8.83 -9.44
N PHE A 99 6.61 -7.88 -8.50
CA PHE A 99 5.56 -7.70 -7.50
C PHE A 99 4.19 -7.42 -8.13
N VAL A 100 4.11 -6.49 -9.11
CA VAL A 100 2.86 -6.15 -9.80
C VAL A 100 2.29 -7.38 -10.52
N GLN A 101 3.14 -8.18 -11.16
CA GLN A 101 2.71 -9.43 -11.82
C GLN A 101 2.15 -10.44 -10.80
N ALA A 102 2.83 -10.62 -9.66
CA ALA A 102 2.37 -11.50 -8.61
C ALA A 102 1.02 -11.06 -8.01
N GLU A 103 0.85 -9.76 -7.75
CA GLU A 103 -0.40 -9.19 -7.25
C GLU A 103 -1.56 -9.38 -8.23
N ASN A 104 -1.32 -9.12 -9.53
CA ASN A 104 -2.33 -9.35 -10.56
C ASN A 104 -2.76 -10.82 -10.64
N GLN A 105 -1.83 -11.76 -10.53
CA GLN A 105 -2.14 -13.19 -10.51
C GLN A 105 -2.94 -13.58 -9.27
N ARG A 106 -2.51 -13.12 -8.09
CA ARG A 106 -3.15 -13.40 -6.80
C ARG A 106 -4.60 -12.90 -6.77
N TRP A 107 -4.82 -11.63 -7.10
CA TRP A 107 -6.15 -11.04 -7.09
C TRP A 107 -7.03 -11.56 -8.22
N GLY A 108 -6.46 -11.84 -9.39
CA GLY A 108 -7.18 -12.48 -10.49
C GLY A 108 -7.72 -13.87 -10.11
N ALA A 109 -6.96 -14.66 -9.35
CA ALA A 109 -7.42 -15.93 -8.81
C ALA A 109 -8.54 -15.75 -7.76
N ALA A 110 -8.38 -14.77 -6.86
CA ALA A 110 -9.38 -14.47 -5.84
C ALA A 110 -10.74 -14.04 -6.45
N VAL A 111 -10.72 -13.13 -7.43
CA VAL A 111 -11.92 -12.66 -8.15
C VAL A 111 -12.66 -13.83 -8.80
N LYS A 112 -11.93 -14.73 -9.47
CA LYS A 112 -12.52 -15.92 -10.12
C LYS A 112 -13.12 -16.87 -9.09
N ALA A 113 -12.40 -17.16 -8.01
CA ALA A 113 -12.87 -18.05 -6.94
C ALA A 113 -14.14 -17.51 -6.26
N ALA A 114 -14.18 -16.21 -6.00
CA ALA A 114 -15.31 -15.53 -5.37
C ALA A 114 -16.45 -15.19 -6.35
N ARG A 115 -16.29 -15.47 -7.65
CA ARG A 115 -17.25 -15.14 -8.72
C ARG A 115 -17.66 -13.65 -8.74
N ILE A 116 -16.72 -12.77 -8.39
CA ILE A 116 -16.96 -11.33 -8.36
C ILE A 116 -17.05 -10.80 -9.79
N ARG A 117 -18.03 -9.95 -10.05
CA ARG A 117 -18.22 -9.24 -11.32
C ARG A 117 -18.31 -7.75 -11.05
N VAL A 118 -17.80 -6.94 -11.98
CA VAL A 118 -18.08 -5.51 -11.98
C VAL A 118 -19.47 -5.33 -12.57
N GLU A 119 -20.36 -4.69 -11.82
CA GLU A 119 -21.65 -4.22 -12.32
C GLU A 119 -21.46 -2.78 -12.78
N GLU A 120 -21.88 -2.47 -14.01
CA GLU A 120 -21.92 -1.11 -14.54
C GLU A 120 -23.23 -0.40 -14.18
#